data_AF-A0A3E0GW88-F1
#
_entry.id   AF-A0A3E0GW88-F1
#
_cell.length_a   1.000
_cell.length_b   1.000
_cell.length_c   1.000
_cell.angle_alpha   90.00
_cell.angle_beta   90.00
_cell.angle_gamma   90.00
#
_symmetry.space_group_name_H-M   'P 1'
#
loop_
_entity.id
_entity.type
_entity.pdbx_description
1 polymer ?
#
loop_
_entity_poly.entity_id
_entity_poly.type
_entity_poly.pdbx_seq_one_letter_code
_entity_poly.pdbx_strand_id
1 'polypeptide(L)'
;MDSELPPRRAGEIWTDGEHEQLVEWLRDGVALDEIADRLGRGISAVESRCHRLLPPDVQCRRSEADLLLRQFLAEDPDFDWRAGLRAAAEREGGFYWDPSLDALVRHGWDTQQPLAELVAATGASELEVARRCLHLGLAPTVITVAQRLGCAPDGTLAVRVLMAEDRAAAAVWVLVVDGARTTSRAKGLDAPDGPKAYRHVSIHATAEDADDTLHDLLDRHNEHGGDPEEVSVTLAQRAVGDLVGGTTTHGRPLIPS
;
A
#
# COMPACT_ATOMS: atom_id res chain seq x y z
N MET A 1 15.65 22.43 19.16
CA MET A 1 14.41 21.76 18.71
C MET A 1 14.86 20.64 17.81
N ASP A 2 15.16 19.48 18.41
CA ASP A 2 15.49 18.29 17.63
C ASP A 2 14.21 17.88 16.89
N SER A 3 14.29 17.89 15.56
CA SER A 3 13.22 17.39 14.70
C SER A 3 13.18 15.88 14.89
N GLU A 4 12.36 15.42 15.84
CA GLU A 4 12.07 14.02 16.05
C GLU A 4 11.52 13.45 14.74
N LEU A 5 12.31 12.59 14.09
CA LEU A 5 11.89 11.94 12.85
C LEU A 5 10.58 11.19 13.12
N PRO A 6 9.61 11.23 12.18
CA PRO A 6 8.38 10.50 12.36
C PRO A 6 8.69 9.01 12.61
N PRO A 7 7.92 8.33 13.48
CA PRO A 7 8.15 6.92 13.78
C PRO A 7 8.15 6.10 12.49
N ARG A 8 9.07 5.13 12.41
CA ARG A 8 9.43 4.41 11.17
C ARG A 8 8.22 3.82 10.43
N ARG A 9 7.17 3.44 11.15
CA ARG A 9 5.99 2.71 10.65
C ARG A 9 4.69 3.53 10.75
N ALA A 10 4.79 4.85 10.66
CA ALA A 10 3.61 5.72 10.67
C ALA A 10 2.64 5.37 9.51
N GLY A 11 1.38 5.08 9.84
CA GLY A 11 0.34 4.73 8.86
C GLY A 11 0.28 3.27 8.44
N GLU A 12 1.23 2.43 8.87
CA GLU A 12 1.15 0.99 8.60
C GLU A 12 -0.03 0.33 9.31
N ILE A 13 -0.69 -0.59 8.63
CA ILE A 13 -1.80 -1.38 9.17
C ILE A 13 -1.30 -2.23 10.34
N TRP A 14 -2.14 -2.37 11.38
CA TRP A 14 -1.86 -3.28 12.49
C TRP A 14 -2.29 -4.70 12.13
N THR A 15 -1.40 -5.66 12.29
CA THR A 15 -1.65 -7.09 12.07
C THR A 15 -2.11 -7.77 13.35
N ASP A 16 -2.86 -8.88 13.27
CA ASP A 16 -3.28 -9.63 14.45
C ASP A 16 -2.09 -10.05 15.34
N GLY A 17 -0.96 -10.48 14.73
CA GLY A 17 0.26 -10.80 15.46
C GLY A 17 0.87 -9.61 16.23
N GLU A 18 0.78 -8.38 15.71
CA GLU A 18 1.18 -7.19 16.47
C GLU A 18 0.26 -6.91 17.66
N HIS A 19 -1.04 -7.19 17.53
CA HIS A 19 -1.97 -7.05 18.66
C HIS A 19 -1.70 -8.11 19.72
N GLU A 20 -1.43 -9.36 19.31
CA GLU A 20 -1.06 -10.46 20.20
C GLU A 20 0.21 -10.13 20.99
N GLN A 21 1.26 -9.67 20.31
CA GLN A 21 2.51 -9.25 20.96
C GLN A 21 2.31 -8.07 21.91
N LEU A 22 1.48 -7.09 21.53
CA LEU A 22 1.11 -5.97 22.41
C LEU A 22 0.45 -6.49 23.69
N VAL A 23 -0.52 -7.41 23.57
CA VAL A 23 -1.22 -7.99 24.72
C VAL A 23 -0.27 -8.81 25.61
N GLU A 24 0.62 -9.60 25.01
CA GLU A 24 1.65 -10.36 25.73
C GLU A 24 2.56 -9.44 26.56
N TRP A 25 3.12 -8.39 25.95
CA TRP A 25 3.97 -7.44 26.67
C TRP A 25 3.23 -6.64 27.74
N LEU A 26 1.93 -6.35 27.54
CA LEU A 26 1.11 -5.74 28.58
C LEU A 26 0.92 -6.69 29.78
N ARG A 27 0.74 -8.00 29.55
CA ARG A 27 0.71 -9.01 30.62
C ARG A 27 2.01 -9.09 31.39
N ASP A 28 3.13 -9.01 30.68
CA ASP A 28 4.47 -9.08 31.26
C ASP A 28 4.89 -7.79 31.99
N GLY A 29 4.06 -6.74 32.01
CA GLY A 29 4.38 -5.50 32.71
C GLY A 29 5.32 -4.56 31.94
N VAL A 30 5.60 -4.82 30.66
CA VAL A 30 6.51 -3.98 29.84
C VAL A 30 5.92 -2.59 29.69
N ALA A 31 6.72 -1.54 29.88
CA ALA A 31 6.26 -0.15 29.80
C ALA A 31 5.83 0.24 28.36
N LEU A 32 4.91 1.20 28.24
CA LEU A 32 4.27 1.53 26.96
C LEU A 32 5.23 2.19 25.95
N ASP A 33 6.17 2.99 26.44
CA ASP A 33 7.26 3.58 25.66
C ASP A 33 8.19 2.50 25.09
N GLU A 34 8.56 1.52 25.92
CA GLU A 34 9.36 0.38 25.46
C GLU A 34 8.60 -0.49 24.43
N ILE A 35 7.30 -0.71 24.62
CA ILE A 35 6.46 -1.40 23.62
C ILE A 35 6.43 -0.62 22.29
N ALA A 36 6.26 0.70 22.35
CA ALA A 36 6.23 1.56 21.19
C ALA A 36 7.55 1.48 20.39
N ASP A 37 8.68 1.56 21.09
CA ASP A 37 10.02 1.41 20.50
C ASP A 37 10.20 0.04 19.84
N ARG A 38 9.82 -1.05 20.52
CA ARG A 38 9.91 -2.41 19.99
C ARG A 38 9.04 -2.64 18.75
N LEU A 39 7.84 -2.06 18.70
CA LEU A 39 6.97 -2.13 17.53
C LEU A 39 7.39 -1.18 16.38
N GLY A 40 8.28 -0.22 16.66
CA GLY A 40 8.63 0.85 15.73
C GLY A 40 7.47 1.81 15.46
N ARG A 41 6.57 2.00 16.45
CA ARG A 41 5.36 2.83 16.36
C ARG A 41 5.42 3.94 17.41
N GLY A 42 4.66 5.03 17.22
CA GLY A 42 4.58 6.10 18.22
C GLY A 42 3.72 5.68 19.44
N ILE A 43 4.04 6.22 20.62
CA ILE A 43 3.31 5.93 21.87
C ILE A 43 1.80 6.16 21.71
N SER A 44 1.41 7.28 21.10
CA SER A 44 0.00 7.61 20.86
C SER A 44 -0.72 6.61 19.96
N ALA A 45 0.00 5.93 19.05
CA ALA A 45 -0.55 4.86 18.23
C ALA A 45 -0.77 3.59 19.05
N VAL A 46 0.11 3.29 19.99
CA VAL A 46 -0.04 2.17 20.94
C VAL A 46 -1.19 2.44 21.91
N GLU A 47 -1.28 3.63 22.52
CA GLU A 47 -2.41 4.04 23.37
C GLU A 47 -3.74 3.91 22.65
N SER A 48 -3.83 4.47 21.43
CA SER A 48 -5.02 4.35 20.60
C SER A 48 -5.34 2.89 20.28
N ARG A 49 -4.33 2.01 20.25
CA ARG A 49 -4.52 0.59 20.00
C ARG A 49 -5.03 -0.14 21.25
N CYS A 50 -4.45 0.12 22.42
CA CYS A 50 -4.93 -0.38 23.70
C CYS A 50 -6.42 -0.03 23.88
N HIS A 51 -6.81 1.20 23.56
CA HIS A 51 -8.21 1.62 23.65
C HIS A 51 -9.14 0.82 22.73
N ARG A 52 -8.69 0.32 21.58
CA ARG A 52 -9.51 -0.51 20.68
C ARG A 52 -9.60 -1.97 21.13
N LEU A 53 -8.70 -2.43 22.00
CA LEU A 53 -8.70 -3.79 22.56
C LEU A 53 -9.66 -3.93 23.75
N LEU A 54 -10.09 -2.82 24.36
CA LEU A 54 -11.03 -2.81 25.46
C LEU A 54 -12.46 -3.19 25.01
N PRO A 55 -13.29 -3.72 25.93
CA PRO A 55 -14.71 -3.93 25.67
C PRO A 55 -15.40 -2.62 25.25
N PRO A 56 -16.40 -2.67 24.35
CA PRO A 56 -17.00 -1.47 23.76
C PRO A 56 -17.80 -0.61 24.77
N ASP A 57 -18.20 -1.18 25.89
CA ASP A 57 -18.91 -0.51 26.99
C ASP A 57 -17.98 0.20 27.99
N VAL A 58 -16.67 -0.08 27.94
CA VAL A 58 -15.68 0.56 28.80
C VAL A 58 -15.36 1.97 28.28
N GLN A 59 -15.68 2.97 29.10
CA GLN A 59 -15.37 4.37 28.82
C GLN A 59 -14.11 4.79 29.57
N CYS A 60 -13.09 5.24 28.84
CA CYS A 60 -11.85 5.76 29.41
C CYS A 60 -11.18 6.79 28.49
N ARG A 61 -10.17 7.50 29.01
CA ARG A 61 -9.29 8.29 28.15
C ARG A 61 -8.28 7.35 27.47
N ARG A 62 -7.82 7.72 26.27
CA ARG A 62 -6.82 6.91 25.53
C ARG A 62 -5.53 6.69 26.33
N SER A 63 -5.09 7.71 27.08
CA SER A 63 -3.91 7.65 27.95
C SER A 63 -4.08 6.75 29.18
N GLU A 64 -5.30 6.27 29.46
CA GLU A 64 -5.61 5.37 30.57
C GLU A 64 -5.89 3.94 30.08
N ALA A 65 -5.94 3.76 28.76
CA ALA A 65 -6.42 2.52 28.16
C ALA A 65 -5.50 1.34 28.40
N ASP A 66 -4.18 1.53 28.47
CA ASP A 66 -3.24 0.45 28.76
C ASP A 66 -3.38 -0.04 30.21
N LEU A 67 -3.57 0.86 31.18
CA LEU A 67 -3.77 0.52 32.58
C LEU A 67 -5.04 -0.31 32.78
N LEU A 68 -6.15 0.10 32.15
CA LEU A 68 -7.40 -0.67 32.20
C LEU A 68 -7.26 -2.00 31.48
N LEU A 69 -6.61 -2.03 30.31
CA LEU A 69 -6.39 -3.27 29.57
C LEU A 69 -5.56 -4.27 30.39
N ARG A 70 -4.51 -3.81 31.09
CA ARG A 70 -3.75 -4.65 32.04
C ARG A 70 -4.63 -5.20 33.16
N GLN A 71 -5.57 -4.40 33.69
CA GLN A 71 -6.51 -4.86 34.70
C GLN A 71 -7.38 -6.00 34.16
N PHE A 72 -7.99 -5.85 32.97
CA PHE A 72 -8.75 -6.92 32.33
C PHE A 72 -7.92 -8.19 32.12
N LEU A 73 -6.69 -8.03 31.63
CA LEU A 73 -5.77 -9.15 31.37
C LEU A 73 -5.28 -9.85 32.64
N ALA A 74 -5.23 -9.15 33.77
CA ALA A 74 -4.84 -9.70 35.06
C ALA A 74 -6.01 -10.40 35.78
N GLU A 75 -7.22 -9.86 35.64
CA GLU A 75 -8.45 -10.43 36.22
C GLU A 75 -8.92 -11.68 35.45
N ASP A 76 -8.75 -11.69 34.13
CA ASP A 76 -9.17 -12.78 33.25
C ASP A 76 -8.03 -13.18 32.28
N PRO A 77 -7.32 -14.30 32.54
CA PRO A 77 -6.30 -14.84 31.63
C PRO A 77 -6.82 -15.19 30.24
N ASP A 78 -8.12 -15.46 30.10
CA ASP A 78 -8.79 -15.82 28.85
C ASP A 78 -9.52 -14.63 28.22
N PHE A 79 -9.25 -13.40 28.69
CA PHE A 79 -9.85 -12.18 28.17
C PHE A 79 -9.71 -12.06 26.64
N ASP A 80 -10.85 -12.08 25.93
CA ASP A 80 -10.91 -12.00 24.46
C ASP A 80 -10.78 -10.55 23.97
N TRP A 81 -9.55 -10.05 23.93
CA TRP A 81 -9.23 -8.73 23.37
C TRP A 81 -9.60 -8.58 21.89
N ARG A 82 -9.73 -9.68 21.13
CA ARG A 82 -10.16 -9.63 19.73
C ARG A 82 -11.63 -9.22 19.62
N ALA A 83 -12.45 -9.47 20.64
CA ALA A 83 -13.82 -8.97 20.70
C ALA A 83 -13.88 -7.44 20.67
N GLY A 84 -12.97 -6.77 21.38
CA GLY A 84 -12.83 -5.30 21.34
C GLY A 84 -12.53 -4.79 19.93
N LEU A 85 -11.59 -5.45 19.23
CA LEU A 85 -11.23 -5.09 17.84
C LEU A 85 -12.38 -5.31 16.86
N ARG A 86 -13.12 -6.43 16.99
CA ARG A 86 -14.32 -6.69 16.19
C ARG A 86 -15.37 -5.59 16.39
N ALA A 87 -15.68 -5.25 17.64
CA ALA A 87 -16.63 -4.19 17.97
C ALA A 87 -16.16 -2.80 17.51
N ALA A 88 -14.85 -2.52 17.56
CA ALA A 88 -14.29 -1.28 17.03
C ALA A 88 -14.39 -1.21 15.51
N ALA A 89 -14.09 -2.29 14.80
CA ALA A 89 -14.19 -2.37 13.34
C ALA A 89 -15.64 -2.16 12.89
N GLU A 90 -16.61 -2.82 13.53
CA GLU A 90 -18.03 -2.70 13.22
C GLU A 90 -18.53 -1.25 13.35
N ARG A 91 -18.17 -0.54 14.44
CA ARG A 91 -18.52 0.88 14.63
C ARG A 91 -17.90 1.80 13.58
N GLU A 92 -16.75 1.42 13.04
CA GLU A 92 -16.04 2.15 11.98
C GLU A 92 -16.53 1.76 10.57
N GLY A 93 -17.52 0.86 10.48
CA GLY A 93 -18.03 0.34 9.20
C GLY A 93 -17.01 -0.51 8.45
N GLY A 94 -16.10 -1.15 9.17
CA GLY A 94 -15.10 -2.07 8.63
C GLY A 94 -15.20 -3.47 9.23
N PHE A 95 -14.25 -4.31 8.85
CA PHE A 95 -14.21 -5.72 9.22
C PHE A 95 -12.87 -6.10 9.83
N TYR A 96 -12.90 -6.83 10.95
CA TYR A 96 -11.69 -7.32 11.61
C TYR A 96 -11.27 -8.67 11.04
N TRP A 97 -10.02 -8.77 10.58
CA TRP A 97 -9.44 -9.98 10.03
C TRP A 97 -8.58 -10.68 11.07
N ASP A 98 -9.12 -11.73 11.68
CA ASP A 98 -8.36 -12.62 12.55
C ASP A 98 -7.62 -13.72 11.74
N PRO A 99 -6.71 -14.48 12.36
CA PRO A 99 -5.91 -15.49 11.67
C PRO A 99 -6.74 -16.63 11.05
N SER A 100 -7.91 -16.94 11.63
CA SER A 100 -8.79 -17.99 11.11
C SER A 100 -9.47 -17.54 9.82
N LEU A 101 -9.91 -16.29 9.75
CA LEU A 101 -10.45 -15.67 8.54
C LEU A 101 -9.39 -15.52 7.46
N ASP A 102 -8.16 -15.17 7.82
CA ASP A 102 -7.03 -15.18 6.88
C ASP A 102 -6.76 -16.56 6.29
N ALA A 103 -6.82 -17.60 7.12
CA ALA A 103 -6.66 -18.98 6.67
C ALA A 103 -7.76 -19.38 5.68
N LEU A 104 -9.01 -18.98 5.93
CA LEU A 104 -10.12 -19.19 5.00
C LEU A 104 -9.89 -18.48 3.66
N VAL A 105 -9.45 -17.21 3.67
CA VAL A 105 -9.15 -16.47 2.44
C VAL A 105 -8.01 -17.10 1.64
N ARG A 106 -6.92 -17.51 2.31
CA ARG A 106 -5.80 -18.21 1.65
C ARG A 106 -6.26 -19.54 1.05
N HIS A 107 -7.00 -20.34 1.83
CA HIS A 107 -7.51 -21.62 1.35
C HIS A 107 -8.42 -21.45 0.13
N GLY A 108 -9.38 -20.51 0.19
CA GLY A 108 -10.26 -20.20 -0.92
C GLY A 108 -9.53 -19.70 -2.15
N TRP A 109 -8.47 -18.90 -1.97
CA TRP A 109 -7.61 -18.47 -3.07
C TRP A 109 -6.91 -19.65 -3.77
N ASP A 110 -6.35 -20.56 -2.98
CA ASP A 110 -5.63 -21.73 -3.48
C ASP A 110 -6.55 -22.72 -4.21
N THR A 111 -7.78 -22.89 -3.72
CA THR A 111 -8.79 -23.78 -4.31
C THR A 111 -9.67 -23.10 -5.38
N GLN A 112 -9.44 -21.81 -5.68
CA GLN A 112 -10.26 -21.00 -6.58
C GLN A 112 -11.75 -21.02 -6.21
N GLN A 113 -12.03 -20.97 -4.91
CA GLN A 113 -13.39 -20.92 -4.40
C GLN A 113 -14.11 -19.64 -4.89
N PRO A 114 -15.38 -19.73 -5.35
CA PRO A 114 -16.12 -18.54 -5.77
C PRO A 114 -16.19 -17.48 -4.68
N LEU A 115 -16.02 -16.21 -5.04
CA LEU A 115 -15.97 -15.11 -4.09
C LEU A 115 -17.24 -15.01 -3.23
N ALA A 116 -18.41 -15.32 -3.79
CA ALA A 116 -19.68 -15.34 -3.07
C ALA A 116 -19.69 -16.36 -1.91
N GLU A 117 -19.02 -17.50 -2.08
CA GLU A 117 -18.90 -18.49 -1.01
C GLU A 117 -17.93 -18.03 0.08
N LEU A 118 -16.84 -17.35 -0.29
CA LEU A 118 -15.92 -16.75 0.68
C LEU A 118 -16.57 -15.62 1.49
N VAL A 119 -17.39 -14.81 0.84
CA VAL A 119 -18.24 -13.80 1.48
C VAL A 119 -19.18 -14.47 2.49
N ALA A 120 -19.85 -15.55 2.10
CA ALA A 120 -20.74 -16.28 3.00
C ALA A 120 -19.98 -16.93 4.17
N ALA A 121 -18.78 -17.47 3.94
CA ALA A 121 -17.97 -18.14 4.96
C ALA A 121 -17.33 -17.16 5.96
N THR A 122 -16.94 -15.97 5.50
CA THR A 122 -16.28 -14.97 6.35
C THR A 122 -17.27 -13.99 6.97
N GLY A 123 -18.43 -13.75 6.35
CA GLY A 123 -19.34 -12.67 6.71
C GLY A 123 -18.87 -11.27 6.28
N ALA A 124 -17.73 -11.17 5.58
CA ALA A 124 -17.22 -9.92 5.04
C ALA A 124 -17.83 -9.61 3.66
N SER A 125 -17.83 -8.34 3.25
CA SER A 125 -18.24 -7.96 1.89
C SER A 125 -17.22 -8.40 0.82
N GLU A 126 -17.65 -8.49 -0.45
CA GLU A 126 -16.75 -8.81 -1.58
C GLU A 126 -15.53 -7.88 -1.63
N LEU A 127 -15.74 -6.59 -1.38
CA LEU A 127 -14.66 -5.60 -1.41
C LEU A 127 -13.67 -5.80 -0.26
N GLU A 128 -14.14 -6.20 0.92
CA GLU A 128 -13.28 -6.49 2.06
C GLU A 128 -12.44 -7.75 1.82
N VAL A 129 -13.05 -8.83 1.31
CA VAL A 129 -12.32 -10.05 0.92
C VAL A 129 -11.27 -9.71 -0.15
N ALA A 130 -11.64 -8.95 -1.19
CA ALA A 130 -10.70 -8.56 -2.24
C ALA A 130 -9.53 -7.73 -1.70
N ARG A 131 -9.79 -6.71 -0.87
CA ARG A 131 -8.73 -5.93 -0.20
C ARG A 131 -7.86 -6.80 0.68
N ARG A 132 -8.44 -7.82 1.34
CA ARG A 132 -7.67 -8.74 2.16
C ARG A 132 -6.73 -9.61 1.31
N CYS A 133 -7.17 -10.10 0.14
CA CYS A 133 -6.29 -10.80 -0.80
C CYS A 133 -5.08 -9.97 -1.21
N LEU A 134 -5.26 -8.66 -1.47
CA LEU A 134 -4.16 -7.75 -1.80
C LEU A 134 -3.20 -7.60 -0.62
N HIS A 135 -3.74 -7.40 0.59
CA HIS A 135 -2.94 -7.24 1.80
C HIS A 135 -2.12 -8.50 2.14
N LEU A 136 -2.69 -9.68 1.88
CA LEU A 136 -2.01 -10.97 2.08
C LEU A 136 -1.02 -11.31 0.95
N GLY A 137 -0.88 -10.45 -0.07
CA GLY A 137 0.00 -10.69 -1.21
C GLY A 137 -0.48 -11.79 -2.15
N LEU A 138 -1.75 -12.19 -2.06
CA LEU A 138 -2.33 -13.24 -2.90
C LEU A 138 -2.61 -12.73 -4.31
N ALA A 139 -2.99 -11.46 -4.43
CA ALA A 139 -3.29 -10.79 -5.68
C ALA A 139 -2.62 -9.42 -5.75
N PRO A 140 -2.06 -9.01 -6.90
CA PRO A 140 -1.49 -7.68 -7.06
C PRO A 140 -2.57 -6.59 -7.19
N THR A 141 -3.77 -6.95 -7.69
CA THR A 141 -4.86 -5.99 -7.96
C THR A 141 -6.23 -6.61 -7.69
N VAL A 142 -7.24 -5.74 -7.49
CA VAL A 142 -8.63 -6.19 -7.34
C VAL A 142 -9.19 -6.83 -8.62
N ILE A 143 -8.66 -6.46 -9.79
CA ILE A 143 -9.00 -7.09 -11.08
C ILE A 143 -8.59 -8.55 -11.05
N THR A 144 -7.36 -8.85 -10.60
CA THR A 144 -6.87 -10.24 -10.48
C THR A 144 -7.73 -11.07 -9.52
N VAL A 145 -8.23 -10.45 -8.44
CA VAL A 145 -9.16 -11.14 -7.52
C VAL A 145 -10.46 -11.48 -8.24
N ALA A 146 -11.10 -10.51 -8.89
CA ALA A 146 -12.37 -10.72 -9.57
C ALA A 146 -12.27 -11.69 -10.75
N GLN A 147 -11.17 -11.65 -11.51
CA GLN A 147 -10.92 -12.59 -12.61
C GLN A 147 -10.74 -14.03 -12.10
N ARG A 148 -10.08 -14.21 -10.94
CA ARG A 148 -9.80 -15.53 -10.39
C ARG A 148 -10.98 -16.12 -9.62
N LEU A 149 -11.65 -15.33 -8.79
CA LEU A 149 -12.69 -15.80 -7.87
C LEU A 149 -14.12 -15.44 -8.31
N GLY A 150 -14.26 -14.63 -9.36
CA GLY A 150 -15.54 -14.03 -9.73
C GLY A 150 -15.93 -12.85 -8.82
N CYS A 151 -17.00 -12.16 -9.21
CA CYS A 151 -17.69 -11.17 -8.38
C CYS A 151 -19.14 -11.00 -8.86
N ALA A 152 -20.02 -10.49 -7.99
CA ALA A 152 -21.38 -10.15 -8.36
C ALA A 152 -21.38 -9.01 -9.40
N PRO A 153 -22.12 -9.12 -10.53
CA PRO A 153 -22.05 -8.18 -11.64
C PRO A 153 -22.55 -6.77 -11.28
N ASP A 154 -23.44 -6.66 -10.30
CA ASP A 154 -24.00 -5.42 -9.75
C ASP A 154 -23.35 -5.03 -8.40
N GLY A 155 -22.33 -5.76 -7.95
CA GLY A 155 -21.63 -5.52 -6.71
C GLY A 155 -20.64 -4.34 -6.77
N THR A 156 -20.32 -3.79 -5.60
CA THR A 156 -19.32 -2.71 -5.45
C THR A 156 -17.95 -3.11 -6.02
N LEU A 157 -17.58 -4.38 -5.94
CA LEU A 157 -16.32 -4.87 -6.51
C LEU A 157 -16.33 -4.81 -8.04
N ALA A 158 -17.41 -5.24 -8.69
CA ALA A 158 -17.54 -5.17 -10.15
C ALA A 158 -17.45 -3.74 -10.67
N VAL A 159 -18.11 -2.78 -10.02
CA VAL A 159 -17.99 -1.35 -10.36
C VAL A 159 -16.55 -0.87 -10.26
N ARG A 160 -15.81 -1.28 -9.22
CA ARG A 160 -14.40 -0.90 -9.06
C ARG A 160 -13.48 -1.55 -10.09
N VAL A 161 -13.76 -2.80 -10.47
CA VAL A 161 -13.04 -3.49 -11.55
C VAL A 161 -13.24 -2.73 -12.85
N LEU A 162 -14.49 -2.43 -13.21
CA LEU A 162 -14.81 -1.66 -14.41
C LEU A 162 -14.10 -0.29 -14.42
N MET A 163 -14.17 0.46 -13.31
CA MET A 163 -13.47 1.75 -13.20
C MET A 163 -11.94 1.61 -13.29
N ALA A 164 -11.38 0.50 -12.81
CA ALA A 164 -9.95 0.24 -12.90
C ALA A 164 -9.53 -0.14 -14.32
N GLU A 165 -10.35 -0.93 -15.02
CA GLU A 165 -10.17 -1.27 -16.43
C GLU A 165 -10.32 -0.04 -17.33
N ASP A 166 -11.35 0.78 -17.12
CA ASP A 166 -11.54 2.05 -17.83
C ASP A 166 -10.35 2.99 -17.61
N ARG A 167 -9.86 3.08 -16.37
CA ARG A 167 -8.66 3.88 -16.06
C ARG A 167 -7.43 3.32 -16.76
N ALA A 168 -7.26 2.00 -16.81
CA ALA A 168 -6.14 1.37 -17.49
C ALA A 168 -6.21 1.57 -19.01
N ALA A 169 -7.41 1.48 -19.60
CA ALA A 169 -7.66 1.73 -21.02
C ALA A 169 -7.47 3.20 -21.41
N ALA A 170 -7.74 4.13 -20.48
CA ALA A 170 -7.51 5.56 -20.65
C ALA A 170 -6.13 6.03 -20.16
N ALA A 171 -5.26 5.11 -19.73
CA ALA A 171 -3.92 5.46 -19.29
C ALA A 171 -3.01 5.74 -20.49
N VAL A 172 -2.23 6.80 -20.39
CA VAL A 172 -1.11 7.10 -21.27
C VAL A 172 0.19 7.04 -20.48
N TRP A 173 1.25 6.62 -21.14
CA TRP A 173 2.59 6.50 -20.58
C TRP A 173 3.45 7.66 -21.06
N VAL A 174 3.94 8.47 -20.12
CA VAL A 174 4.79 9.62 -20.42
C VAL A 174 6.24 9.21 -20.16
N LEU A 175 7.04 9.19 -21.21
CA LEU A 175 8.48 8.98 -21.16
C LEU A 175 9.18 10.33 -21.21
N VAL A 176 10.01 10.61 -20.21
CA VAL A 176 10.91 11.76 -20.16
C VAL A 176 12.34 11.24 -20.08
N VAL A 177 13.18 11.63 -21.04
CA VAL A 177 14.60 11.26 -21.08
C VAL A 177 15.42 12.54 -21.11
N ASP A 178 16.25 12.73 -20.08
CA ASP A 178 17.15 13.87 -19.94
C ASP A 178 18.60 13.43 -20.20
N GLY A 179 19.39 14.29 -20.85
CA GLY A 179 20.83 14.08 -21.09
C GLY A 179 21.18 13.34 -22.39
N ALA A 180 20.19 12.70 -23.04
CA ALA A 180 20.44 11.96 -24.29
C ALA A 180 20.83 12.89 -25.45
N ARG A 181 22.10 12.81 -25.89
CA ARG A 181 22.75 13.63 -26.94
C ARG A 181 22.02 13.73 -28.28
N THR A 182 21.12 12.80 -28.59
CA THR A 182 20.35 12.73 -29.84
C THR A 182 18.99 13.43 -29.77
N THR A 183 18.65 13.99 -28.60
CA THR A 183 17.36 14.62 -28.36
C THR A 183 17.41 16.13 -28.61
N SER A 184 16.25 16.77 -28.61
CA SER A 184 16.19 18.23 -28.80
C SER A 184 16.74 18.96 -27.58
N ARG A 185 17.42 20.08 -27.81
CA ARG A 185 17.86 20.97 -26.72
C ARG A 185 16.63 21.54 -26.00
N ALA A 186 16.56 21.33 -24.69
CA ALA A 186 15.46 21.81 -23.87
C ALA A 186 15.60 23.33 -23.68
N LYS A 187 14.67 24.11 -24.24
CA LYS A 187 14.65 25.56 -24.01
C LYS A 187 14.23 25.86 -22.57
N GLY A 188 15.04 26.66 -21.86
CA GLY A 188 14.72 27.12 -20.49
C GLY A 188 15.24 26.25 -19.35
N LEU A 189 15.97 25.16 -19.65
CA LEU A 189 16.69 24.35 -18.65
C LEU A 189 18.21 24.59 -18.65
N ASP A 190 18.69 25.49 -19.50
CA ASP A 190 20.11 25.84 -19.56
C ASP A 190 20.49 26.71 -18.35
N ALA A 191 21.41 26.22 -17.52
CA ALA A 191 22.10 27.08 -16.57
C ALA A 191 23.06 28.03 -17.33
N PRO A 192 23.29 29.28 -16.86
CA PRO A 192 24.10 30.27 -17.56
C PRO A 192 25.49 29.78 -17.98
N ASP A 193 26.09 28.89 -17.17
CA ASP A 193 27.42 28.30 -17.37
C ASP A 193 27.41 26.75 -17.32
N GLY A 194 26.23 26.13 -17.49
CA GLY A 194 26.08 24.67 -17.41
C GLY A 194 26.13 23.96 -18.77
N PRO A 195 26.33 22.63 -18.78
CA PRO A 195 26.17 21.83 -19.99
C PRO A 195 24.73 21.99 -20.54
N LYS A 196 24.60 22.01 -21.87
CA LYS A 196 23.29 22.13 -22.54
C LYS A 196 22.37 20.99 -22.10
N ALA A 197 21.17 21.32 -21.64
CA ALA A 197 20.20 20.32 -21.25
C ALA A 197 19.49 19.75 -22.49
N TYR A 198 19.62 18.44 -22.70
CA TYR A 198 18.92 17.69 -23.74
C TYR A 198 17.72 16.98 -23.11
N ARG A 199 16.52 17.12 -23.68
CA ARG A 199 15.31 16.50 -23.15
C ARG A 199 14.45 15.95 -24.29
N HIS A 200 14.02 14.71 -24.15
CA HIS A 200 12.96 14.09 -24.93
C HIS A 200 11.73 13.86 -24.07
N VAL A 201 10.56 14.14 -24.63
CA VAL A 201 9.27 13.85 -24.02
C VAL A 201 8.38 13.20 -25.06
N SER A 202 7.84 12.02 -24.77
CA SER A 202 6.88 11.33 -25.61
C SER A 202 5.76 10.72 -24.78
N ILE A 203 4.60 10.54 -25.43
CA ILE A 203 3.39 9.97 -24.83
C ILE A 203 3.05 8.70 -25.62
N HIS A 204 2.78 7.62 -24.90
CA HIS A 204 2.60 6.27 -25.43
C HIS A 204 1.30 5.67 -24.94
N ALA A 205 0.69 4.81 -25.76
CA ALA A 205 -0.53 4.10 -25.38
C ALA A 205 -0.25 2.97 -24.39
N THR A 206 0.93 2.33 -24.49
CA THR A 206 1.35 1.23 -23.62
C THR A 206 2.71 1.50 -22.98
N ALA A 207 3.03 0.75 -21.92
CA ALA A 207 4.35 0.79 -21.31
C ALA A 207 5.43 0.20 -22.23
N GLU A 208 5.07 -0.83 -22.99
CA GLU A 208 5.96 -1.50 -23.95
C GLU A 208 6.39 -0.54 -25.06
N ASP A 209 5.46 0.21 -25.67
CA ASP A 209 5.80 1.24 -26.66
C ASP A 209 6.76 2.30 -26.10
N ALA A 210 6.58 2.64 -24.81
CA ALA A 210 7.45 3.60 -24.12
C ALA A 210 8.85 3.04 -23.88
N ASP A 211 8.95 1.77 -23.49
CA ASP A 211 10.22 1.07 -23.31
C ASP A 211 10.95 0.86 -24.63
N ASP A 212 10.26 0.51 -25.71
CA ASP A 212 10.84 0.41 -27.06
C ASP A 212 11.42 1.77 -27.50
N THR A 213 10.66 2.85 -27.30
CA THR A 213 11.12 4.20 -27.59
C THR A 213 12.33 4.59 -26.74
N LEU A 214 12.39 4.14 -25.47
CA LEU A 214 13.54 4.36 -24.61
C LEU A 214 14.78 3.62 -25.13
N HIS A 215 14.66 2.35 -25.52
CA HIS A 215 15.76 1.59 -26.10
C HIS A 215 16.29 2.27 -27.36
N ASP A 216 15.41 2.67 -28.28
CA ASP A 216 15.79 3.43 -29.50
C ASP A 216 16.50 4.75 -29.21
N LEU A 217 16.18 5.42 -28.10
CA LEU A 217 16.85 6.65 -27.68
C LEU A 217 18.24 6.38 -27.11
N LEU A 218 18.38 5.34 -26.30
CA LEU A 218 19.65 4.93 -25.68
C LEU A 218 20.62 4.39 -26.72
N ASP A 219 20.17 3.56 -27.67
CA ASP A 219 21.00 3.02 -28.74
C ASP A 219 21.58 4.17 -29.59
N ARG A 220 20.73 5.10 -30.02
CA ARG A 220 21.18 6.29 -30.75
C ARG A 220 22.12 7.16 -29.91
N HIS A 221 21.90 7.30 -28.61
CA HIS A 221 22.81 8.02 -27.72
C HIS A 221 24.20 7.38 -27.70
N ASN A 222 24.27 6.06 -27.55
CA ASN A 222 25.51 5.29 -27.54
C ASN A 222 26.24 5.35 -28.89
N GLU A 223 25.51 5.25 -30.00
CA GLU A 223 26.06 5.41 -31.36
C GLU A 223 26.73 6.78 -31.57
N HIS A 224 26.30 7.80 -30.82
CA HIS A 224 26.87 9.15 -30.86
C HIS A 224 27.93 9.39 -29.76
N GLY A 225 28.46 8.32 -29.17
CA GLY A 225 29.51 8.36 -28.14
C GLY A 225 29.03 8.91 -26.80
N GLY A 226 27.74 8.80 -26.51
CA GLY A 226 27.18 9.08 -25.20
C GLY A 226 27.48 7.99 -24.17
N ASP A 227 27.46 8.36 -22.89
CA ASP A 227 27.59 7.43 -21.77
C ASP A 227 26.20 7.25 -21.13
N PRO A 228 25.70 6.01 -20.95
CA PRO A 228 24.42 5.75 -20.29
C PRO A 228 24.27 6.41 -18.91
N GLU A 229 25.36 6.64 -18.17
CA GLU A 229 25.33 7.34 -16.88
C GLU A 229 24.98 8.84 -17.00
N GLU A 230 25.10 9.42 -18.20
CA GLU A 230 24.67 10.80 -18.49
C GLU A 230 23.15 10.93 -18.63
N VAL A 231 22.42 9.80 -18.73
CA VAL A 231 20.99 9.77 -19.05
C VAL A 231 20.15 9.53 -17.82
N SER A 232 19.18 10.42 -17.57
CA SER A 232 18.13 10.23 -16.56
C SER A 232 16.81 9.93 -17.23
N VAL A 233 16.14 8.86 -16.79
CA VAL A 233 14.87 8.40 -17.35
C VAL A 233 13.77 8.51 -16.31
N THR A 234 12.63 9.04 -16.72
CA THR A 234 11.38 8.99 -15.95
C THR A 234 10.28 8.44 -16.84
N LEU A 235 9.71 7.30 -16.44
CA LEU A 235 8.52 6.73 -17.05
C LEU A 235 7.35 6.83 -16.06
N ALA A 236 6.29 7.53 -16.45
CA ALA A 236 5.13 7.78 -15.60
C ALA A 236 3.82 7.40 -16.30
N GLN A 237 2.99 6.62 -15.61
CA GLN A 237 1.62 6.37 -16.03
C GLN A 237 0.71 7.54 -15.65
N ARG A 238 -0.18 7.94 -16.56
CA ARG A 238 -1.15 9.02 -16.36
C ARG A 238 -2.51 8.61 -16.93
N ALA A 239 -3.58 8.67 -16.13
CA ALA A 239 -4.92 8.51 -16.66
C ALA A 239 -5.39 9.83 -17.29
N VAL A 240 -5.89 9.79 -18.53
CA VAL A 240 -6.44 10.97 -19.20
C VAL A 240 -7.66 11.48 -18.41
N GLY A 241 -7.57 12.69 -17.86
CA GLY A 241 -8.61 13.33 -17.05
C GLY A 241 -8.34 13.37 -15.54
N ASP A 242 -7.27 12.74 -15.05
CA ASP A 242 -6.86 12.84 -13.65
C ASP A 242 -5.99 14.10 -13.45
N LEU A 243 -6.61 15.18 -12.96
CA LEU A 243 -5.92 16.45 -12.69
C LEU A 243 -5.09 16.42 -11.39
N VAL A 244 -5.07 15.30 -10.66
CA VAL A 244 -4.30 15.15 -9.42
C VAL A 244 -2.94 14.53 -9.74
N GLY A 245 -1.90 15.38 -9.78
CA GLY A 245 -0.52 14.99 -10.10
C GLY A 245 0.14 14.10 -9.05
N GLY A 246 -0.09 12.79 -9.11
CA GLY A 246 0.70 11.79 -8.39
C GLY A 246 1.82 11.26 -9.27
N THR A 247 3.05 11.76 -9.13
CA THR A 247 4.23 11.24 -9.86
C THR A 247 4.77 10.00 -9.17
N THR A 248 4.61 8.82 -9.77
CA THR A 248 5.39 7.64 -9.42
C THR A 248 6.72 7.72 -10.18
N THR A 249 7.79 8.02 -9.47
CA THR A 249 9.15 8.02 -10.02
C THR A 249 9.72 6.61 -9.91
N HIS A 250 9.77 5.87 -11.01
CA HIS A 250 10.62 4.68 -11.10
C HIS A 250 12.03 5.13 -11.47
N GLY A 251 12.80 5.56 -10.46
CA GLY A 251 14.25 5.73 -10.61
C GLY A 251 14.90 4.36 -10.70
N ARG A 252 15.06 3.83 -11.92
CA ARG A 252 15.79 2.59 -12.15
C ARG A 252 17.25 2.98 -12.44
N PRO A 253 18.23 2.72 -11.55
CA PRO A 253 19.62 2.80 -11.94
C PRO A 253 19.87 1.75 -13.03
N LEU A 254 20.45 2.18 -14.16
CA LEU A 254 20.90 1.28 -15.22
C LEU A 254 21.97 0.36 -14.61
N ILE A 255 21.68 -0.93 -14.50
CA ILE A 255 22.67 -1.93 -14.10
C ILE A 255 23.50 -2.24 -15.35
N PRO A 256 24.83 -2.05 -15.33
CA PRO A 256 25.68 -2.43 -16.46
C PRO A 256 25.68 -3.96 -16.61
N SER A 257 25.53 -4.43 -17.85
CA SER A 257 25.68 -5.85 -18.23
C SER A 257 27.15 -6.24 -18.33
#